data_AF-A0A1M3DVC8-F1
#
_entry.id   AF-A0A1M3DVC8-F1
#
_cell.length_a   1.000
_cell.length_b   1.000
_cell.length_c   1.000
_cell.angle_alpha   90.00
_cell.angle_beta   90.00
_cell.angle_gamma   90.00
#
_symmetry.space_group_name_H-M   'P 1'
#
loop_
_entity.id
_entity.type
_entity.pdbx_description
1 polymer ?
#
loop_
_entity_poly.entity_id
_entity_poly.type
_entity_poly.pdbx_seq_one_letter_code
_entity_poly.pdbx_strand_id
1 'polypeptide(L)'
;MAYAESLNNLTWKQTKEVADDISSTFTVSMKYYGKYTDNQDMEVLMYYPSDLPERIIKEDAEKPYCELCTEFKFRKIHIGANSDLGIDGTLVYSLNYTSGKYLDLYAWWEKHFAPGISKADLIEDKSGKRYIEDRSKRINLRFTKQLNKWDIRNFN
;
A
#
# COMPACT_ATOMS: atom_id res chain seq x y z
N MET A 1 -0.31 9.15 -14.27
CA MET A 1 1.17 9.07 -14.18
C MET A 1 1.72 9.83 -12.98
N ALA A 2 1.49 11.15 -12.83
CA ALA A 2 2.02 11.91 -11.69
C ALA A 2 1.72 11.31 -10.30
N TYR A 3 0.51 10.79 -10.08
CA TYR A 3 0.18 10.13 -8.80
C TYR A 3 0.97 8.82 -8.57
N ALA A 4 1.12 7.97 -9.60
CA ALA A 4 1.92 6.75 -9.50
C ALA A 4 3.39 7.06 -9.14
N GLU A 5 3.94 8.14 -9.71
CA GLU A 5 5.29 8.62 -9.38
C GLU A 5 5.39 9.06 -7.92
N SER A 6 4.37 9.76 -7.41
CA SER A 6 4.35 10.21 -6.02
C SER A 6 4.40 9.05 -5.02
N LEU A 7 3.85 7.89 -5.37
CA LEU A 7 3.87 6.70 -4.51
C LEU A 7 5.26 6.11 -4.29
N ASN A 8 6.26 6.52 -5.08
CA ASN A 8 7.66 6.11 -4.93
C ASN A 8 8.52 7.08 -4.10
N ASN A 9 7.98 8.25 -3.75
CA ASN A 9 8.73 9.31 -3.09
C ASN A 9 7.85 10.06 -2.09
N LEU A 10 7.53 9.37 -0.99
CA LEU A 10 6.66 9.87 0.08
C LEU A 10 7.50 10.31 1.28
N THR A 11 7.13 11.43 1.87
CA THR A 11 7.50 11.75 3.25
C THR A 11 6.73 10.86 4.22
N TRP A 12 7.18 10.76 5.48
CA TRP A 12 6.45 10.02 6.51
C TRP A 12 4.97 10.44 6.65
N LYS A 13 4.69 11.75 6.55
CA LYS A 13 3.32 12.26 6.60
C LYS A 13 2.49 11.72 5.43
N GLN A 14 3.04 11.78 4.22
CA GLN A 14 2.36 11.31 3.01
C GLN A 14 2.17 9.79 2.99
N THR A 15 3.08 9.02 3.59
CA THR A 15 2.92 7.58 3.82
C THR A 15 1.59 7.29 4.54
N LYS A 16 1.32 8.01 5.63
CA LYS A 16 0.06 7.87 6.37
C LYS A 16 -1.13 8.36 5.54
N GLU A 17 -1.00 9.49 4.85
CA GLU A 17 -2.08 10.02 3.98
C GLU A 17 -2.47 9.03 2.87
N VAL A 18 -1.50 8.32 2.27
CA VAL A 18 -1.77 7.27 1.27
C VAL A 18 -2.48 6.07 1.90
N ALA A 19 -2.04 5.60 3.06
CA ALA A 19 -2.72 4.51 3.77
C ALA A 19 -4.14 4.88 4.21
N ASP A 20 -4.34 6.12 4.68
CA ASP A 20 -5.66 6.68 4.99
C ASP A 20 -6.54 6.76 3.72
N ASP A 21 -6.02 7.24 2.58
CA ASP A 21 -6.77 7.32 1.32
C ASP A 21 -7.19 5.93 0.82
N ILE A 22 -6.31 4.93 0.85
CA ILE A 22 -6.67 3.56 0.46
C ILE A 22 -7.73 3.00 1.42
N SER A 23 -7.49 3.04 2.73
CA SER A 23 -8.39 2.48 3.73
C SER A 23 -9.76 3.19 3.80
N SER A 24 -9.83 4.47 3.40
CA SER A 24 -11.09 5.21 3.33
C SER A 24 -12.08 4.64 2.30
N THR A 25 -11.60 3.84 1.34
CA THR A 25 -12.44 3.21 0.32
C THR A 25 -12.99 1.85 0.75
N PHE A 26 -12.60 1.37 1.93
CA PHE A 26 -13.01 0.07 2.42
C PHE A 26 -14.46 0.11 2.89
N THR A 27 -15.15 -1.01 2.69
CA THR A 27 -16.54 -1.22 3.10
C THR A 27 -16.73 -1.13 4.62
N VAL A 28 -15.71 -1.48 5.38
CA VAL A 28 -15.68 -1.33 6.84
C VAL A 28 -14.79 -0.14 7.18
N SER A 29 -15.26 0.72 8.08
CA SER A 29 -14.45 1.84 8.57
C SER A 29 -13.19 1.29 9.24
N MET A 30 -12.03 1.82 8.85
CA MET A 30 -10.74 1.42 9.38
C MET A 30 -10.16 2.55 10.24
N LYS A 31 -9.46 2.19 11.32
CA LYS A 31 -8.70 3.11 12.17
C LYS A 31 -7.23 2.71 12.20
N TYR A 32 -6.36 3.70 12.09
CA TYR A 32 -4.93 3.51 12.31
C TYR A 32 -4.68 3.09 13.76
N TYR A 33 -3.91 2.02 13.96
CA TYR A 33 -3.54 1.54 15.29
C TYR A 33 -2.09 1.85 15.63
N GLY A 34 -1.17 1.55 14.72
CA GLY A 34 0.26 1.66 14.99
C GLY A 34 1.10 1.24 13.79
N LYS A 35 2.41 1.20 14.01
CA LYS A 35 3.39 0.86 12.99
C LYS A 35 4.51 -0.02 13.54
N TYR A 36 5.14 -0.76 12.66
CA TYR A 36 6.36 -1.50 12.95
C TYR A 36 7.27 -1.53 11.70
N THR A 37 8.54 -1.86 11.89
CA THR A 37 9.44 -2.18 10.77
C THR A 37 9.53 -3.70 10.64
N ASP A 38 9.27 -4.24 9.45
CA ASP A 38 9.37 -5.68 9.20
C ASP A 38 10.82 -6.13 8.90
N ASN A 39 11.00 -7.44 8.73
CA ASN A 39 12.31 -8.04 8.48
C ASN A 39 12.92 -7.70 7.11
N GLN A 40 12.17 -7.04 6.22
CA GLN A 40 12.64 -6.56 4.92
C GLN A 40 12.92 -5.05 4.95
N ASP A 41 13.02 -4.46 6.15
CA ASP A 41 13.15 -3.02 6.40
C ASP A 41 12.02 -2.20 5.76
N MET A 42 10.82 -2.79 5.68
CA MET A 42 9.63 -2.05 5.30
C MET A 42 9.00 -1.42 6.52
N GLU A 43 8.55 -0.18 6.38
CA GLU A 43 7.69 0.46 7.35
C GLU A 43 6.25 -0.01 7.11
N VAL A 44 5.64 -0.65 8.11
CA VAL A 44 4.30 -1.23 8.01
C VAL A 44 3.35 -0.42 8.89
N LEU A 45 2.29 0.13 8.28
CA LEU A 45 1.18 0.76 8.98
C LEU A 45 0.05 -0.27 9.16
N MET A 46 -0.43 -0.44 10.40
CA MET A 46 -1.52 -1.35 10.74
C MET A 46 -2.84 -0.59 10.93
N TYR A 47 -3.88 -1.06 10.23
CA TYR A 47 -5.23 -0.51 10.31
C TYR A 47 -6.22 -1.60 10.67
N TYR A 48 -7.03 -1.37 11.70
CA TYR A 48 -8.05 -2.30 12.15
C TYR A 48 -9.46 -1.77 11.85
N PRO A 49 -10.45 -2.64 11.64
CA PRO A 49 -11.85 -2.22 11.69
C PRO A 49 -12.17 -1.42 12.95
N SER A 50 -12.85 -0.28 12.76
CA SER A 50 -13.12 0.70 13.81
C SER A 50 -13.99 0.15 14.93
N ASP A 51 -14.88 -0.79 14.60
CA ASP A 51 -15.82 -1.48 15.48
C ASP A 51 -15.19 -2.60 16.33
N LEU A 52 -13.95 -2.99 16.06
CA LEU A 52 -13.26 -3.97 16.89
C LEU A 52 -12.95 -3.41 18.30
N PRO A 53 -13.27 -4.17 19.37
CA PRO A 53 -12.88 -3.83 20.73
C PRO A 53 -11.37 -3.68 20.89
N GLU A 54 -10.91 -2.67 21.63
CA GLU A 54 -9.47 -2.41 21.84
C GLU A 54 -8.71 -3.61 22.41
N ARG A 55 -9.34 -4.40 23.29
CA ARG A 55 -8.72 -5.62 23.84
C ARG A 55 -8.36 -6.62 22.73
N ILE A 56 -9.27 -6.81 21.76
CA ILE A 56 -9.05 -7.72 20.62
C ILE A 56 -7.93 -7.18 19.72
N ILE A 57 -7.92 -5.87 19.48
CA ILE A 57 -6.87 -5.22 18.69
C ILE A 57 -5.49 -5.40 19.35
N LYS A 58 -5.39 -5.19 20.67
CA LYS A 58 -4.14 -5.38 21.41
C LYS A 58 -3.64 -6.83 21.33
N GLU A 59 -4.53 -7.80 21.58
CA GLU A 59 -4.22 -9.23 21.49
C GLU A 59 -3.76 -9.66 20.10
N ASP A 60 -4.37 -9.11 19.04
CA ASP A 60 -3.98 -9.42 17.67
C ASP A 60 -2.65 -8.74 17.27
N ALA A 61 -2.42 -7.51 17.71
CA ALA A 61 -1.22 -6.74 17.39
C ALA A 61 0.06 -7.24 18.10
N GLU A 62 -0.08 -8.02 19.17
CA GLU A 62 1.05 -8.69 19.84
C GLU A 62 1.51 -9.96 19.11
N LYS A 63 0.72 -10.46 18.14
CA LYS A 63 1.10 -11.63 17.35
C LYS A 63 2.23 -11.30 16.37
N PRO A 64 3.02 -12.30 15.94
CA PRO A 64 4.05 -12.12 14.91
C PRO A 64 3.49 -11.69 13.54
N TYR A 65 2.21 -11.91 13.32
CA TYR A 65 1.50 -11.50 12.11
C TYR A 65 0.09 -11.08 12.51
N CYS A 66 -0.42 -10.06 11.82
CA CYS A 66 -1.74 -9.52 12.09
C CYS A 66 -2.83 -10.28 11.31
N GLU A 67 -3.85 -10.79 12.01
CA GLU A 67 -4.95 -11.54 11.39
C GLU A 67 -6.16 -10.65 11.07
N LEU A 68 -6.40 -9.64 11.89
CA LEU A 68 -7.62 -8.82 11.85
C LEU A 68 -7.40 -7.42 11.25
N CYS A 69 -6.15 -7.04 10.99
CA CYS A 69 -5.82 -5.76 10.37
C CYS A 69 -5.54 -5.87 8.88
N THR A 70 -5.51 -4.70 8.26
CA THR A 70 -4.90 -4.48 6.97
C THR A 70 -3.54 -3.82 7.18
N GLU A 71 -2.53 -4.37 6.52
CA GLU A 71 -1.19 -3.82 6.51
C GLU A 71 -0.96 -3.01 5.22
N PHE A 72 -0.39 -1.83 5.39
CA PHE A 72 0.16 -1.03 4.30
C PHE A 72 1.67 -0.98 4.47
N LYS A 73 2.39 -1.61 3.54
CA LYS A 73 3.84 -1.76 3.60
C LYS A 73 4.50 -0.74 2.68
N PHE A 74 5.50 -0.06 3.23
CA PHE A 74 6.26 0.96 2.52
C PHE A 74 7.75 0.64 2.60
N ARG A 75 8.41 0.55 1.45
CA ARG A 75 9.87 0.37 1.38
C ARG A 75 10.54 1.68 1.79
N LYS A 76 11.54 1.62 2.67
CA LYS A 76 12.43 2.74 2.97
C LYS A 76 13.49 2.87 1.87
N ILE A 77 13.69 4.08 1.37
CA ILE A 77 14.65 4.37 0.29
C ILE A 77 15.46 5.60 0.70
N HIS A 78 16.79 5.51 0.59
CA HIS A 78 17.68 6.66 0.82
C HIS A 78 18.11 7.23 -0.54
N ILE A 79 17.47 8.33 -0.97
CA ILE A 79 17.78 8.98 -2.25
C ILE A 79 19.07 9.79 -2.10
N GLY A 80 20.01 9.61 -3.04
CA GLY A 80 21.28 10.33 -3.06
C GLY A 80 22.31 9.80 -2.05
N ALA A 81 22.05 8.65 -1.42
CA ALA A 81 23.02 8.01 -0.55
C ALA A 81 24.23 7.50 -1.34
N ASN A 82 25.42 7.60 -0.74
CA ASN A 82 26.65 7.02 -1.24
C ASN A 82 27.49 6.56 -0.06
N SER A 83 27.50 5.25 0.20
CA SER A 83 28.23 4.65 1.32
C SER A 83 29.74 4.85 1.23
N ASP A 84 30.30 4.85 0.00
CA ASP A 84 31.74 5.01 -0.22
C ASP A 84 32.21 6.43 0.12
N LEU A 85 31.31 7.41 -0.04
CA LEU A 85 31.55 8.81 0.31
C LEU A 85 31.01 9.20 1.69
N GLY A 86 30.40 8.26 2.44
CA GLY A 86 29.77 8.54 3.74
C GLY A 86 28.56 9.48 3.67
N ILE A 87 27.84 9.48 2.54
CA ILE A 87 26.63 10.30 2.34
C ILE A 87 25.40 9.43 2.65
N ASP A 88 24.65 9.79 3.69
CA ASP A 88 23.48 9.02 4.14
C ASP A 88 22.25 9.14 3.20
N GLY A 89 22.19 10.22 2.41
CA GLY A 89 21.05 10.52 1.53
C GLY A 89 19.82 11.03 2.28
N THR A 90 18.71 11.18 1.56
CA THR A 90 17.41 11.57 2.13
C THR A 90 16.49 10.37 2.21
N LEU A 91 16.00 10.04 3.42
CA LEU A 91 15.03 8.98 3.63
C LEU A 91 13.66 9.36 3.06
N VAL A 92 13.14 8.50 2.19
CA VAL A 92 11.80 8.57 1.62
C VAL A 92 11.15 7.18 1.69
N TYR A 93 9.84 7.14 1.48
CA TYR A 93 9.05 5.92 1.50
C TYR A 93 8.40 5.66 0.14
N SER A 94 8.33 4.40 -0.24
CA SER A 94 7.61 3.96 -1.44
C SER A 94 6.51 2.99 -1.04
N LEU A 95 5.26 3.22 -1.44
CA LEU A 95 4.19 2.22 -1.29
C LEU A 95 4.66 0.94 -1.98
N ASN A 96 4.73 -0.15 -1.25
CA ASN A 96 5.23 -1.43 -1.74
C ASN A 96 4.11 -2.45 -1.87
N TYR A 97 3.27 -2.57 -0.83
CA TYR A 97 2.28 -3.64 -0.76
C TYR A 97 1.10 -3.29 0.14
N THR A 98 -0.10 -3.65 -0.31
CA THR A 98 -1.25 -3.86 0.57
C THR A 98 -2.16 -4.94 -0.03
N SER A 99 -2.97 -5.59 0.80
CA SER A 99 -3.90 -6.62 0.34
C SER A 99 -5.22 -6.61 1.09
N GLY A 100 -6.28 -7.09 0.45
CA GLY A 100 -7.62 -7.08 1.01
C GLY A 100 -8.64 -7.73 0.08
N LYS A 101 -9.92 -7.40 0.32
CA LYS A 101 -10.99 -7.79 -0.59
C LYS A 101 -10.90 -6.97 -1.87
N TYR A 102 -11.32 -7.57 -2.98
CA TYR A 102 -11.36 -6.90 -4.28
C TYR A 102 -12.05 -5.55 -4.22
N LEU A 103 -13.28 -5.52 -3.68
CA LEU A 103 -14.12 -4.32 -3.71
C LEU A 103 -13.58 -3.18 -2.85
N ASP A 104 -12.86 -3.51 -1.78
CA ASP A 104 -12.23 -2.52 -0.90
C ASP A 104 -11.07 -1.82 -1.64
N LEU A 105 -10.20 -2.58 -2.31
CA LEU A 105 -9.08 -2.01 -3.06
C LEU A 105 -9.47 -1.43 -4.42
N TYR A 106 -10.52 -1.97 -5.03
CA TYR A 106 -11.02 -1.57 -6.35
C TYR A 106 -11.33 -0.08 -6.42
N ALA A 107 -12.05 0.45 -5.41
CA ALA A 107 -12.50 1.83 -5.43
C ALA A 107 -11.33 2.82 -5.44
N TRP A 108 -10.27 2.53 -4.68
CA TRP A 108 -9.05 3.34 -4.73
C TRP A 108 -8.32 3.20 -6.06
N TRP A 109 -8.20 1.99 -6.61
CA TRP A 109 -7.52 1.76 -7.88
C TRP A 109 -8.23 2.42 -9.06
N GLU A 110 -9.56 2.30 -9.13
CA GLU A 110 -10.40 2.90 -10.15
C GLU A 110 -10.27 4.43 -10.14
N LYS A 111 -10.36 5.06 -8.96
CA LYS A 111 -10.19 6.51 -8.76
C LYS A 111 -8.88 7.04 -9.34
N HIS A 112 -7.78 6.32 -9.16
CA HIS A 112 -6.43 6.85 -9.45
C HIS A 112 -5.80 6.36 -10.76
N PHE A 113 -6.13 5.14 -11.20
CA PHE A 113 -5.42 4.48 -12.30
C PHE A 113 -6.33 3.96 -13.40
N ALA A 114 -7.58 3.67 -13.09
CA ALA A 114 -8.52 3.14 -14.07
C ALA A 114 -9.90 3.84 -14.07
N PRO A 115 -10.00 5.18 -14.17
CA PRO A 115 -11.28 5.87 -14.05
C PRO A 115 -12.32 5.34 -15.05
N GLY A 116 -13.52 5.09 -14.56
CA GLY A 116 -14.68 4.62 -15.31
C GLY A 116 -14.64 3.14 -15.72
N ILE A 117 -13.60 2.37 -15.34
CA ILE A 117 -13.64 0.92 -15.57
C ILE A 117 -14.75 0.28 -14.74
N SER A 118 -15.40 -0.76 -15.25
CA SER A 118 -16.34 -1.53 -14.44
C SER A 118 -15.62 -2.53 -13.53
N LYS A 119 -16.28 -2.91 -12.43
CA LYS A 119 -15.80 -3.96 -11.52
C LYS A 119 -15.52 -5.27 -12.24
N ALA A 120 -16.36 -5.65 -13.21
CA ALA A 120 -16.22 -6.89 -13.96
C ALA A 120 -15.04 -6.83 -14.92
N ASP A 121 -14.91 -5.74 -15.69
CA ASP A 121 -13.85 -5.59 -16.68
C ASP A 121 -12.46 -5.58 -16.04
N LEU A 122 -12.33 -4.96 -14.86
CA LEU A 122 -11.08 -4.99 -14.11
C LEU A 122 -10.82 -6.36 -13.48
N ILE A 123 -11.83 -7.22 -13.19
CA ILE A 123 -11.66 -8.64 -12.77
C ILE A 123 -11.30 -9.58 -13.93
N GLU A 124 -11.69 -9.25 -15.15
CA GLU A 124 -11.40 -10.09 -16.31
C GLU A 124 -10.10 -9.69 -17.01
N ASP A 125 -9.52 -8.54 -16.61
CA ASP A 125 -8.28 -7.97 -17.15
C ASP A 125 -8.31 -7.71 -18.67
N LYS A 126 -9.49 -7.56 -19.24
CA LYS A 126 -9.66 -7.34 -20.68
C LYS A 126 -9.07 -6.00 -21.16
N SER A 127 -8.82 -5.08 -20.25
CA SER A 127 -8.39 -3.71 -20.54
C SER A 127 -6.89 -3.44 -20.31
N GLY A 128 -6.16 -4.36 -19.67
CA GLY A 128 -4.77 -4.12 -19.23
C GLY A 128 -4.60 -3.07 -18.13
N LYS A 129 -5.69 -2.48 -17.61
CA LYS A 129 -5.65 -1.39 -16.61
C LYS A 129 -5.28 -1.84 -15.18
N ARG A 130 -4.92 -3.10 -15.00
CA ARG A 130 -4.34 -3.61 -13.74
C ARG A 130 -2.87 -3.27 -13.58
N TYR A 131 -2.21 -2.86 -14.64
CA TYR A 131 -0.77 -2.65 -14.66
C TYR A 131 -0.46 -1.21 -15.04
N ILE A 132 0.31 -0.52 -14.20
CA ILE A 132 0.87 0.79 -14.48
C ILE A 132 2.39 0.63 -14.45
N GLU A 133 3.00 0.59 -15.63
CA GLU A 133 4.45 0.41 -15.81
C GLU A 133 5.05 1.61 -16.53
N ASP A 134 6.10 2.20 -15.95
CA ASP A 134 6.97 3.17 -16.60
C ASP A 134 8.39 2.98 -16.05
N ARG A 135 9.24 2.33 -16.85
CA ARG A 135 10.62 2.01 -16.46
C ARG A 135 11.48 3.25 -16.30
N SER A 136 11.24 4.30 -17.08
CA SER A 136 12.02 5.54 -17.01
C SER A 136 11.83 6.25 -15.66
N LYS A 137 10.67 6.03 -15.03
CA LYS A 137 10.29 6.60 -13.74
C LYS A 137 10.26 5.58 -12.60
N ARG A 138 10.73 4.35 -12.87
CA ARG A 138 10.74 3.21 -11.94
C ARG A 138 9.37 2.92 -11.32
N ILE A 139 8.31 2.98 -12.14
CA ILE A 139 6.95 2.64 -11.73
C ILE A 139 6.64 1.23 -12.19
N ASN A 140 6.22 0.36 -11.26
CA ASN A 140 5.68 -0.94 -11.59
C ASN A 140 4.56 -1.29 -10.60
N LEU A 141 3.43 -0.60 -10.73
CA LEU A 141 2.25 -0.81 -9.90
C LEU A 141 1.34 -1.86 -10.53
N ARG A 142 0.87 -2.79 -9.72
CA ARG A 142 0.00 -3.89 -10.16
C ARG A 142 -1.17 -4.05 -9.22
N PHE A 143 -2.35 -4.31 -9.79
CA PHE A 143 -3.54 -4.69 -9.06
C PHE A 143 -3.93 -6.12 -9.41
N THR A 144 -3.52 -7.07 -8.57
CA THR A 144 -3.55 -8.50 -8.92
C THR A 144 -4.22 -9.35 -7.85
N LYS A 145 -4.67 -10.54 -8.26
CA LYS A 145 -5.19 -11.54 -7.33
C LYS A 145 -4.07 -12.51 -6.94
N GLN A 146 -3.87 -12.71 -5.64
CA GLN A 146 -3.01 -13.76 -5.10
C GLN A 146 -3.78 -14.65 -4.14
N LEU A 147 -3.83 -15.95 -4.47
CA LEU A 147 -4.66 -16.93 -3.78
C LEU A 147 -6.12 -16.45 -3.69
N ASN A 148 -6.60 -16.16 -2.48
CA ASN A 148 -7.96 -15.71 -2.19
C ASN A 148 -8.05 -14.20 -1.89
N LYS A 149 -6.96 -13.44 -2.03
CA LYS A 149 -6.92 -11.99 -1.77
C LYS A 149 -6.53 -11.23 -3.03
N TRP A 150 -6.87 -9.94 -3.03
CA TRP A 150 -6.36 -8.98 -4.00
C TRP A 150 -5.29 -8.13 -3.36
N ASP A 151 -4.32 -7.70 -4.16
CA ASP A 151 -3.25 -6.85 -3.72
C ASP A 151 -2.96 -5.70 -4.69
N ILE A 152 -2.44 -4.63 -4.10
CA ILE A 152 -1.74 -3.56 -4.81
C ILE A 152 -0.26 -3.76 -4.51
N ARG A 153 0.55 -3.95 -5.55
CA ARG A 153 1.99 -4.15 -5.42
C ARG A 153 2.77 -3.15 -6.24
N ASN A 154 3.91 -2.72 -5.70
CA ASN A 154 4.88 -1.92 -6.42
C ASN A 154 6.23 -2.65 -6.47
N PHE A 155 6.67 -3.00 -7.67
CA PHE A 155 7.91 -3.74 -7.93
C PHE A 155 9.12 -2.84 -8.26
N ASN A 156 9.08 -1.57 -7.85
CA ASN A 156 10.22 -0.66 -7.88
C ASN A 156 11.38 -1.18 -6.99
#